data_AF-A0A3N5RQ70-F1
#
_entry.id   AF-A0A3N5RQ70-F1
#
_cell.length_a   1.000
_cell.length_b   1.000
_cell.length_c   1.000
_cell.angle_alpha   90.00
_cell.angle_beta   90.00
_cell.angle_gamma   90.00
#
_symmetry.space_group_name_H-M   'P 1'
#
loop_
_entity.id
_entity.type
_entity.pdbx_description
1 polymer ?
#
loop_
_entity_poly.entity_id
_entity_poly.type
_entity_poly.pdbx_seq_one_letter_code
_entity_poly.pdbx_strand_id
1 'polypeptide(L)'
;MIVESIMPDKIEVLIVDDHQKLRRGIIALLAHAEDIRIVGEASTGAEAIALVKRNPPHVVLIDLQMPEVDGIEATIAIKNNWPQVKV
;
A
#
# COMPACT_ATOMS: atom_id res chain seq x y z
N MET A 1 -35.49 7.62 -9.61
CA MET A 1 -34.88 6.32 -9.29
C MET A 1 -33.41 6.45 -9.66
N ILE A 2 -32.59 6.90 -8.73
CA ILE A 2 -31.14 7.00 -8.95
C ILE A 2 -30.63 5.62 -8.59
N VAL A 3 -30.19 4.85 -9.57
CA VAL A 3 -29.39 3.67 -9.29
C VAL A 3 -28.09 4.21 -8.69
N GLU A 4 -27.90 4.05 -7.39
CA GLU A 4 -26.56 4.13 -6.81
C GLU A 4 -25.76 3.07 -7.55
N SER A 5 -24.89 3.53 -8.46
CA SER A 5 -23.91 2.68 -9.10
C SER A 5 -23.13 2.04 -7.97
N ILE A 6 -23.29 0.73 -7.79
CA ILE A 6 -22.46 -0.07 -6.89
C ILE A 6 -21.08 -0.04 -7.53
N MET A 7 -20.30 1.00 -7.23
CA MET A 7 -18.89 1.03 -7.57
C MET A 7 -18.27 -0.16 -6.84
N PRO A 8 -17.56 -1.06 -7.53
CA PRO A 8 -16.81 -2.10 -6.84
C PRO A 8 -15.90 -1.42 -5.80
N ASP A 9 -15.79 -2.02 -4.61
CA ASP A 9 -14.91 -1.49 -3.56
C ASP A 9 -13.52 -1.29 -4.15
N LYS A 10 -13.06 -0.03 -4.16
CA LYS A 10 -11.74 0.31 -4.71
C LYS A 10 -10.66 -0.53 -4.04
N ILE A 11 -9.69 -0.97 -4.81
CA ILE A 11 -8.48 -1.63 -4.31
C ILE A 11 -7.70 -0.60 -3.48
N GLU A 12 -7.71 -0.76 -2.17
CA GLU A 12 -6.90 0.03 -1.24
C GLU A 12 -5.44 -0.37 -1.34
N VAL A 13 -4.57 0.58 -1.70
CA VAL A 13 -3.14 0.34 -1.89
C VAL A 13 -2.33 1.22 -0.94
N LEU A 14 -1.38 0.62 -0.24
CA LEU A 14 -0.31 1.32 0.49
C LEU A 14 0.97 1.29 -0.36
N ILE A 15 1.60 2.45 -0.57
CA ILE A 15 2.88 2.54 -1.31
C ILE A 15 4.03 2.75 -0.31
N VAL A 16 5.06 1.92 -0.39
CA VAL A 16 6.21 1.90 0.53
C VAL A 16 7.50 1.94 -0.28
N ASP A 17 8.25 3.02 -0.15
CA ASP A 17 9.48 3.25 -0.91
C ASP A 17 10.27 4.38 -0.23
N ASP A 18 11.57 4.22 -0.01
CA ASP A 18 12.43 5.22 0.65
C ASP A 18 12.78 6.40 -0.30
N HIS A 19 12.63 6.21 -1.62
CA HIS A 19 12.85 7.22 -2.64
C HIS A 19 11.57 8.00 -2.95
N GLN A 20 11.44 9.18 -2.33
CA GLN A 20 10.29 10.08 -2.49
C GLN A 20 9.90 10.36 -3.97
N LYS A 21 10.87 10.47 -4.88
CA LYS A 21 10.60 10.74 -6.31
C LYS A 21 9.88 9.57 -6.98
N LEU A 22 10.32 8.34 -6.73
CA LEU A 22 9.71 7.14 -7.29
C LEU A 22 8.31 6.94 -6.71
N ARG A 23 8.18 7.04 -5.38
CA ARG A 23 6.89 6.99 -4.69
C ARG A 23 5.86 7.97 -5.26
N ARG A 24 6.25 9.23 -5.46
CA ARG A 24 5.39 10.26 -6.09
C ARG A 24 5.03 9.92 -7.53
N GLY A 25 5.97 9.38 -8.30
CA GLY A 25 5.72 8.91 -9.67
C GLY A 25 4.69 7.79 -9.74
N ILE A 26 4.79 6.80 -8.85
CA ILE A 26 3.83 5.69 -8.74
C ILE A 26 2.44 6.21 -8.37
N ILE A 27 2.34 7.10 -7.37
CA ILE A 27 1.06 7.69 -6.96
C ILE A 27 0.42 8.46 -8.12
N ALA A 28 1.21 9.25 -8.86
CA ALA A 28 0.71 9.98 -10.02
C ALA A 28 0.23 9.03 -11.15
N LEU A 29 0.94 7.93 -11.38
CA LEU A 29 0.53 6.90 -12.35
C LEU A 29 -0.82 6.26 -11.96
N LEU A 30 -1.00 5.96 -10.67
CA LEU A 30 -2.21 5.30 -10.16
C LEU A 30 -3.37 6.25 -9.90
N ALA A 31 -3.16 7.57 -9.91
CA ALA A 31 -4.20 8.56 -9.61
C ALA A 31 -5.39 8.56 -10.60
N HIS A 32 -5.18 8.03 -11.81
CA HIS A 32 -6.20 7.95 -12.86
C HIS A 32 -6.92 6.59 -12.92
N ALA A 33 -6.50 5.61 -12.10
CA ALA A 33 -7.17 4.32 -12.02
C ALA A 33 -8.44 4.45 -11.15
N GLU A 34 -9.62 4.29 -11.76
CA GLU A 34 -10.90 4.47 -11.08
C GLU A 34 -11.14 3.43 -9.97
N ASP A 35 -10.54 2.25 -10.11
CA ASP A 35 -10.62 1.09 -9.25
C ASP A 35 -9.54 1.05 -8.16
N ILE A 36 -8.61 2.01 -8.12
CA ILE A 36 -7.53 2.06 -7.10
C ILE A 36 -7.74 3.26 -6.18
N ARG A 37 -7.45 3.06 -4.89
CA ARG A 37 -7.37 4.12 -3.88
C ARG A 37 -6.09 3.99 -3.09
N ILE A 38 -5.22 4.99 -3.16
CA ILE A 38 -4.05 5.07 -2.29
C ILE A 38 -4.51 5.44 -0.87
N VAL A 39 -4.26 4.57 0.09
CA VAL A 39 -4.69 4.75 1.50
C VAL A 39 -3.57 5.14 2.45
N GLY A 40 -2.33 5.15 1.95
CA GLY A 40 -1.18 5.61 2.70
C GLY A 40 0.10 5.59 1.88
N GLU A 41 1.11 6.22 2.45
CA GLU A 41 2.49 6.22 1.97
C GLU A 41 3.40 5.90 3.16
N ALA A 42 4.46 5.14 2.94
CA ALA A 42 5.54 4.93 3.90
C ALA A 42 6.90 5.03 3.23
N SER A 43 7.91 5.32 4.04
CA SER A 43 9.32 5.42 3.63
C SER A 43 10.22 4.33 4.22
N THR A 44 9.70 3.54 5.15
CA THR A 44 10.41 2.43 5.80
C THR A 44 9.49 1.23 6.01
N GLY A 45 10.07 0.04 6.18
CA GLY A 45 9.32 -1.16 6.55
C GLY A 45 8.57 -1.02 7.88
N ALA A 46 9.14 -0.31 8.86
CA ALA A 46 8.50 -0.06 10.15
C ALA A 46 7.24 0.81 10.03
N GLU A 47 7.30 1.89 9.24
CA GLU A 47 6.14 2.72 8.92
C GLU A 47 5.05 1.91 8.21
N ALA A 48 5.45 1.06 7.27
CA ALA A 48 4.53 0.18 6.54
C ALA A 48 3.77 -0.76 7.49
N ILE A 49 4.47 -1.46 8.38
CA ILE A 49 3.86 -2.35 9.38
C ILE A 49 2.89 -1.57 10.29
N ALA A 50 3.28 -0.38 10.75
CA ALA A 50 2.44 0.45 11.59
C ALA A 50 1.14 0.90 10.87
N LEU A 51 1.24 1.25 9.59
CA LEU A 51 0.08 1.61 8.76
C LEU A 51 -0.85 0.43 8.52
N VAL A 52 -0.31 -0.73 8.15
CA VAL A 52 -1.09 -1.98 7.96
C VAL A 52 -1.81 -2.36 9.26
N LYS A 53 -1.14 -2.25 10.41
CA LYS A 53 -1.75 -2.51 11.72
C LYS A 53 -2.93 -1.57 12.02
N ARG A 54 -2.83 -0.30 11.62
CA ARG A 54 -3.89 0.69 11.86
C ARG A 54 -5.07 0.52 10.92
N ASN A 55 -4.81 0.32 9.64
CA ASN A 55 -5.82 0.17 8.59
C ASN A 55 -5.29 -0.79 7.51
N PRO A 56 -5.62 -2.09 7.57
CA PRO A 56 -5.10 -3.08 6.64
C PRO A 56 -5.56 -2.80 5.19
N PRO A 57 -4.64 -2.51 4.24
CA PRO A 57 -5.00 -2.30 2.84
C PRO A 57 -5.27 -3.64 2.13
N HIS A 58 -5.78 -3.59 0.90
CA HIS A 58 -5.86 -4.79 0.05
C HIS A 58 -4.47 -5.20 -0.48
N VAL A 59 -3.67 -4.20 -0.88
CA VAL A 59 -2.34 -4.39 -1.46
C VAL A 59 -1.33 -3.45 -0.80
N VAL A 60 -0.12 -3.94 -0.56
CA VAL A 60 1.06 -3.13 -0.22
C VAL A 60 2.04 -3.26 -1.38
N LEU A 61 2.33 -2.15 -2.06
CA LEU A 61 3.43 -2.09 -3.00
C LEU A 61 4.67 -1.64 -2.24
N ILE A 62 5.66 -2.51 -2.09
CA ILE A 62 6.83 -2.27 -1.25
C ILE A 62 8.13 -2.43 -2.04
N ASP A 63 9.02 -1.44 -1.91
CA ASP A 63 10.41 -1.60 -2.33
C ASP A 63 11.12 -2.62 -1.43
N LEU A 64 11.95 -3.47 -2.02
CA LEU A 64 12.66 -4.51 -1.29
C LEU A 64 13.91 -3.99 -0.57
N GLN A 65 14.52 -2.91 -1.07
CA GLN A 65 15.81 -2.43 -0.60
C GLN A 65 15.72 -1.07 0.10
N MET A 66 15.25 -1.07 1.35
CA MET A 66 15.17 0.13 2.19
C MET A 66 16.12 0.06 3.39
N PRO A 67 16.58 1.20 3.94
CA PRO A 67 17.34 1.25 5.19
C PRO A 67 16.56 0.74 6.41
N GLU A 68 17.28 0.30 7.45
CA GLU A 68 16.74 -0.17 8.74
C GLU A 68 15.91 -1.46 8.66
N VAL A 69 14.61 -1.35 8.44
CA VAL A 69 13.73 -2.49 8.17
C VAL A 69 13.53 -2.55 6.67
N ASP A 70 14.19 -3.52 6.04
CA ASP A 70 14.09 -3.71 4.60
C ASP A 70 12.70 -4.22 4.19
N GLY A 71 12.40 -4.14 2.89
CA GLY A 71 11.10 -4.55 2.38
C GLY A 71 10.80 -6.03 2.55
N ILE A 72 11.83 -6.88 2.68
CA ILE A 72 11.68 -8.32 2.83
C ILE A 72 11.17 -8.63 4.24
N GLU A 73 11.81 -8.07 5.27
CA GLU A 73 11.38 -8.22 6.65
C GLU A 73 9.95 -7.70 6.87
N ALA A 74 9.65 -6.54 6.29
CA ALA A 74 8.30 -5.97 6.31
C ALA A 74 7.28 -6.87 5.60
N THR A 75 7.62 -7.42 4.43
CA THR A 75 6.78 -8.36 3.69
C THR A 75 6.48 -9.61 4.52
N ILE A 76 7.50 -10.23 5.11
CA ILE A 76 7.34 -11.42 5.97
C ILE A 76 6.43 -11.08 7.16
N ALA A 77 6.68 -9.97 7.85
CA ALA A 77 5.87 -9.53 8.98
C ALA A 77 4.41 -9.29 8.58
N ILE A 78 4.17 -8.64 7.45
CA ILE A 78 2.83 -8.35 6.93
C ILE A 78 2.12 -9.66 6.59
N LYS A 79 2.76 -10.58 5.86
CA LYS A 79 2.16 -11.86 5.48
C LYS A 79 1.83 -12.75 6.67
N ASN A 80 2.65 -12.73 7.73
CA ASN A 80 2.42 -13.53 8.93
C ASN A 80 1.28 -13.01 9.80
N ASN A 81 1.12 -11.67 9.90
CA ASN A 81 0.13 -11.05 10.80
C ASN A 81 -1.19 -10.67 10.09
N TRP A 82 -1.14 -10.41 8.77
CA TRP A 82 -2.29 -10.05 7.94
C TRP A 82 -2.26 -10.84 6.61
N PRO A 83 -2.53 -12.16 6.64
CA PRO A 83 -2.41 -13.03 5.46
C PRO A 83 -3.32 -12.63 4.29
N GLN A 84 -4.39 -11.89 4.55
CA GLN A 84 -5.30 -11.33 3.55
C GLN A 84 -4.68 -10.20 2.72
N VAL A 85 -3.72 -9.46 3.28
CA VAL A 85 -3.02 -8.37 2.59
C VAL A 85 -2.12 -8.99 1.50
N LYS A 86 -2.23 -8.46 0.29
CA LYS A 86 -1.31 -8.80 -0.81
C LYS A 86 -0.08 -7.90 -0.73
N VAL A 87 1.09 -8.48 -0.92
CA VAL A 87 2.39 -7.81 -0.98
C VAL A 87 3.11 -8.35 -2.20
#